data_AF-A0A916S3G6-F1
#
_entry.id   AF-A0A916S3G6-F1
#
_cell.length_a   1.000
_cell.length_b   1.000
_cell.length_c   1.000
_cell.angle_alpha   90.00
_cell.angle_beta   90.00
_cell.angle_gamma   90.00
#
_symmetry.space_group_name_H-M   'P 1'
#
loop_
_entity.id
_entity.type
_entity.pdbx_description
1 polymer ?
#
loop_
_entity_poly.entity_id
_entity_poly.type
_entity_poly.pdbx_seq_one_letter_code
_entity_poly.pdbx_strand_id
1 'polypeptide(L)'
;MSESDNIVIGYHGSYREITQFSALRYEGVGGIYFTLAADVAWSYAKDAYIDEDNVPTVMTASLRIRKPFPMTGIESQELTIERIAELKAQGYDAVYGMTAPGEEVVEVAVFDPDQIEITAVEARSEPEPSLPRF
;
A
#
# COMPACT_ATOMS: atom_id res chain seq x y z
N MET A 1 -8.18 -0.23 -28.89
CA MET A 1 -6.80 -0.53 -28.46
C MET A 1 -6.94 -1.40 -27.23
N SER A 2 -6.27 -2.54 -27.18
CA SER A 2 -6.27 -3.38 -25.97
C SER A 2 -5.50 -2.62 -24.89
N GLU A 3 -6.17 -2.12 -23.86
CA GLU A 3 -5.47 -1.65 -22.66
C GLU A 3 -4.83 -2.87 -22.02
N SER A 4 -3.52 -3.03 -22.20
CA SER A 4 -2.76 -4.08 -21.54
C SER A 4 -2.65 -3.73 -20.06
N ASP A 5 -2.99 -4.66 -19.18
CA ASP A 5 -2.78 -4.53 -17.74
C ASP A 5 -1.30 -4.22 -17.49
N ASN A 6 -1.00 -3.07 -16.88
CA ASN A 6 0.34 -2.78 -16.41
C ASN A 6 0.52 -3.45 -15.06
N ILE A 7 1.57 -4.24 -14.91
CA ILE A 7 1.95 -4.83 -13.63
C ILE A 7 2.93 -3.91 -12.94
N VAL A 8 2.55 -3.41 -11.77
CA VAL A 8 3.40 -2.63 -10.88
C VAL A 8 3.78 -3.48 -9.67
N ILE A 9 5.05 -3.50 -9.30
CA ILE A 9 5.49 -4.13 -8.06
C ILE A 9 5.39 -3.12 -6.93
N GLY A 10 4.60 -3.43 -5.92
CA GLY A 10 4.41 -2.60 -4.73
C GLY A 10 4.71 -3.37 -3.44
N TYR A 11 5.00 -2.61 -2.38
CA TYR A 11 5.30 -3.14 -1.05
C TYR A 11 4.28 -2.60 -0.03
N HIS A 12 3.72 -3.51 0.77
CA HIS A 12 2.80 -3.17 1.85
C HIS A 12 3.41 -3.55 3.19
N GLY A 13 3.71 -2.54 4.02
CA GLY A 13 4.17 -2.73 5.39
C GLY A 13 3.00 -2.86 6.36
N SER A 14 3.03 -3.86 7.22
CA SER A 14 2.00 -4.11 8.23
C SER A 14 2.58 -4.77 9.48
N TYR A 15 1.77 -4.87 10.53
CA TYR A 15 2.11 -5.49 11.80
C TYR A 15 2.00 -7.03 11.78
N ARG A 16 1.51 -7.59 10.67
CA ARG A 16 1.41 -9.03 10.37
C ARG A 16 1.17 -9.25 8.88
N GLU A 17 1.17 -10.51 8.46
CA GLU A 17 0.69 -10.88 7.12
C GLU A 17 -0.81 -10.56 6.96
N ILE A 18 -1.16 -9.90 5.85
CA ILE A 18 -2.54 -9.61 5.47
C ILE A 18 -2.93 -10.58 4.35
N THR A 19 -3.75 -11.58 4.71
CA THR A 19 -4.22 -12.59 3.76
C THR A 19 -5.43 -12.14 2.95
N GLN A 20 -6.12 -11.09 3.39
CA GLN A 20 -7.31 -10.54 2.74
C GLN A 20 -7.29 -9.02 2.87
N PHE A 21 -7.13 -8.32 1.75
CA PHE A 21 -7.23 -6.87 1.73
C PHE A 21 -8.70 -6.43 1.70
N SER A 22 -8.97 -5.34 2.41
CA SER A 22 -10.23 -4.60 2.33
C SER A 22 -9.94 -3.23 1.74
N ALA A 23 -10.78 -2.75 0.83
CA ALA A 23 -10.70 -1.39 0.32
C ALA A 23 -11.13 -0.33 1.35
N LEU A 24 -11.52 -0.73 2.56
CA LEU A 24 -11.79 0.15 3.68
C LEU A 24 -10.56 0.19 4.60
N ARG A 25 -10.00 1.39 4.82
CA ARG A 25 -8.86 1.60 5.73
C ARG A 25 -9.32 1.96 7.13
N TYR A 26 -10.20 2.97 7.25
CA TYR A 26 -10.91 3.38 8.47
C TYR A 26 -12.15 4.22 8.10
N GLU A 27 -12.87 4.75 9.09
CA GLU A 27 -14.11 5.51 8.84
C GLU A 27 -13.89 6.65 7.83
N GLY A 28 -14.57 6.56 6.69
CA GLY A 28 -14.52 7.55 5.62
C GLY A 28 -13.36 7.43 4.62
N VAL A 29 -12.31 6.64 4.93
CA VAL A 29 -11.11 6.50 4.09
C VAL A 29 -10.98 5.08 3.56
N GLY A 30 -10.75 4.97 2.26
CA GLY A 30 -10.59 3.71 1.54
C GLY A 30 -9.29 3.61 0.77
N GLY A 31 -9.20 2.57 -0.04
CA GLY A 31 -8.03 2.22 -0.85
C GLY A 31 -7.10 1.23 -0.15
N ILE A 32 -6.26 0.58 -0.96
CA ILE A 32 -5.26 -0.37 -0.49
C ILE A 32 -3.91 0.15 -0.98
N TYR A 33 -3.07 0.54 -0.03
CA TYR A 33 -1.89 1.37 -0.27
C TYR A 33 -0.62 0.53 -0.34
N PHE A 34 0.21 0.83 -1.31
CA PHE A 34 1.52 0.23 -1.54
C PHE A 34 2.53 1.33 -1.83
N THR A 35 3.71 1.24 -1.26
CA THR A 35 4.84 2.06 -1.70
C THR A 35 5.64 1.33 -2.77
N LEU A 36 6.38 2.06 -3.60
CA LEU A 36 7.33 1.47 -4.55
C LEU A 36 8.72 1.22 -3.95
N ALA A 37 8.94 1.62 -2.69
CA ALA A 37 10.21 1.50 -1.99
C ALA A 37 10.10 0.54 -0.79
N ALA A 38 10.84 -0.57 -0.84
CA ALA A 38 10.74 -1.64 0.18
C ALA A 38 11.19 -1.16 1.58
N ASP A 39 12.19 -0.30 1.66
CA ASP A 39 12.68 0.31 2.90
C ASP A 39 11.63 1.20 3.57
N VAL A 40 10.86 1.95 2.78
CA VAL A 40 9.71 2.74 3.26
C VAL A 40 8.63 1.81 3.83
N ALA A 41 8.32 0.71 3.16
CA ALA A 41 7.37 -0.28 3.67
C ALA A 41 7.83 -0.89 5.00
N TRP A 42 9.13 -1.16 5.16
CA TRP A 42 9.69 -1.61 6.44
C TRP A 42 9.57 -0.57 7.55
N SER A 43 9.73 0.72 7.23
CA SER A 43 9.48 1.80 8.20
C SER A 43 8.03 1.76 8.69
N TYR A 44 7.07 1.64 7.78
CA TYR A 44 5.65 1.55 8.14
C TYR A 44 5.31 0.28 8.92
N ALA A 45 5.87 -0.87 8.55
CA ALA A 45 5.68 -2.12 9.28
C ALA A 45 6.18 -2.03 10.73
N LYS A 46 7.28 -1.29 10.96
CA LYS A 46 7.82 -1.02 12.29
C LYS A 46 6.91 -0.09 13.09
N ASP A 47 6.43 1.00 12.49
CA ASP A 47 5.58 1.97 13.17
C ASP A 47 4.18 1.42 13.50
N ALA A 48 3.71 0.39 12.76
CA ALA A 48 2.46 -0.31 13.03
C ALA A 48 2.51 -1.26 14.25
N TYR A 49 3.66 -1.39 14.90
CA TYR A 49 3.89 -2.25 16.06
C TYR A 49 3.30 -1.64 17.35
N ILE A 50 2.10 -2.09 17.74
CA ILE A 50 1.41 -1.59 18.95
C ILE A 50 1.32 -2.65 20.06
N ASP A 51 1.37 -3.95 19.74
CA ASP A 51 1.16 -5.07 20.68
C ASP A 51 2.28 -6.13 20.59
N GLU A 52 2.54 -6.86 21.69
CA GLU A 52 3.62 -7.87 21.82
C GLU A 52 3.50 -9.06 20.85
N ASP A 53 2.31 -9.34 20.32
CA ASP A 53 2.05 -10.44 19.38
C ASP A 53 2.24 -10.03 17.89
N ASN A 54 2.58 -8.78 17.62
CA ASN A 54 2.78 -8.27 16.27
C ASN A 54 4.19 -8.56 15.76
N VAL A 55 4.33 -8.87 14.48
CA VAL A 55 5.64 -9.05 13.84
C VAL A 55 5.67 -8.15 12.60
N PRO A 56 6.56 -7.13 12.56
CA PRO A 56 6.73 -6.30 11.38
C PRO A 56 6.88 -7.17 10.13
N THR A 57 5.95 -6.98 9.20
CA THR A 57 5.81 -7.80 8.00
C THR A 57 5.70 -6.89 6.79
N VAL A 58 6.44 -7.22 5.74
CA VAL A 58 6.32 -6.58 4.43
C VAL A 58 5.86 -7.62 3.42
N MET A 59 4.80 -7.29 2.69
CA MET A 59 4.31 -8.08 1.57
C MET A 59 4.72 -7.41 0.26
N THR A 60 5.31 -8.19 -0.64
CA THR A 60 5.54 -7.78 -2.03
C THR A 60 4.33 -8.23 -2.85
N ALA A 61 3.79 -7.32 -3.66
CA ALA A 61 2.62 -7.58 -4.47
C ALA A 61 2.84 -7.17 -5.93
N SER A 62 2.29 -7.96 -6.84
CA SER A 62 2.02 -7.55 -8.21
C SER A 62 0.65 -6.88 -8.27
N LEU A 63 0.62 -5.63 -8.71
CA LEU A 63 -0.58 -4.79 -8.78
C LEU A 63 -1.00 -4.66 -10.24
N ARG A 64 -2.22 -5.07 -10.57
CA ARG A 64 -2.81 -4.95 -11.91
C ARG A 64 -3.51 -3.60 -12.04
N ILE A 65 -2.95 -2.74 -12.87
CA ILE A 65 -3.39 -1.35 -13.01
C ILE A 65 -3.54 -1.02 -14.48
N ARG A 66 -4.75 -0.64 -14.89
CA ARG A 66 -5.04 -0.29 -16.29
C ARG A 66 -5.00 1.21 -16.50
N LYS A 67 -5.60 1.97 -15.58
CA LYS A 67 -5.77 3.41 -15.73
C LYS A 67 -5.68 4.10 -14.36
N PRO A 68 -4.46 4.44 -13.92
CA PRO A 68 -4.26 5.16 -12.67
C PRO A 68 -4.61 6.64 -12.82
N PHE A 69 -5.13 7.25 -11.76
CA PHE A 69 -5.28 8.69 -11.64
C PHE A 69 -4.06 9.30 -10.94
N PRO A 70 -3.33 10.24 -11.57
CA PRO A 70 -2.23 10.94 -10.91
C PRO A 70 -2.74 11.90 -9.83
N MET A 71 -2.21 11.81 -8.62
CA MET A 71 -2.59 12.66 -7.49
C MET A 71 -1.35 13.09 -6.70
N THR A 72 -1.39 14.28 -6.11
CA THR A 72 -0.28 14.83 -5.32
C THR A 72 -0.74 15.28 -3.95
N GLY A 73 0.17 15.25 -2.98
CA GLY A 73 -0.08 15.76 -1.63
C GLY A 73 -0.89 14.81 -0.75
N ILE A 74 -1.40 15.32 0.37
CA ILE A 74 -2.05 14.52 1.41
C ILE A 74 -3.28 13.75 0.91
N GLU A 75 -3.96 14.27 -0.11
CA GLU A 75 -5.15 13.62 -0.69
C GLU A 75 -4.82 12.21 -1.22
N SER A 76 -3.61 11.98 -1.73
CA SER A 76 -3.22 10.65 -2.24
C SER A 76 -3.02 9.63 -1.13
N GLN A 77 -2.81 10.08 0.12
CA GLN A 77 -2.53 9.24 1.28
C GLN A 77 -3.79 8.89 2.08
N GLU A 78 -4.87 9.67 1.89
CA GLU A 78 -6.14 9.56 2.60
C GLU A 78 -7.33 9.67 1.63
N LEU A 79 -7.41 8.76 0.67
CA LEU A 79 -8.52 8.75 -0.30
C LEU A 79 -9.84 8.44 0.39
N THR A 80 -10.80 9.37 0.30
CA THR A 80 -12.14 9.12 0.82
C THR A 80 -12.87 8.07 -0.03
N ILE A 81 -13.80 7.36 0.57
CA ILE A 81 -14.65 6.38 -0.14
C ILE A 81 -15.41 7.05 -1.30
N GLU A 82 -15.89 8.28 -1.08
CA GLU A 82 -16.57 9.08 -2.10
C GLU A 82 -15.62 9.40 -3.26
N ARG A 83 -14.39 9.80 -2.97
CA ARG A 83 -13.39 10.10 -4.00
C ARG A 83 -13.04 8.88 -4.84
N ILE A 84 -12.90 7.71 -4.21
CA ILE A 84 -12.68 6.44 -4.91
C ILE A 84 -13.87 6.14 -5.83
N ALA A 85 -15.11 6.31 -5.36
CA ALA A 85 -16.30 6.08 -6.19
C ALA A 85 -16.35 7.02 -7.41
N GLU A 86 -16.01 8.30 -7.24
CA GLU A 86 -15.91 9.27 -8.34
C GLU A 86 -14.86 8.88 -9.38
N LEU A 87 -13.67 8.43 -8.93
CA LEU A 87 -12.59 8.02 -9.81
C LEU A 87 -12.95 6.75 -10.58
N LYS A 88 -13.57 5.77 -9.91
CA LYS A 88 -14.11 4.55 -10.56
C LYS A 88 -15.16 4.89 -11.61
N ALA A 89 -16.06 5.84 -11.35
CA ALA A 89 -17.06 6.29 -12.31
C ALA A 89 -16.45 6.92 -13.58
N GLN A 90 -15.23 7.46 -13.49
CA GLN A 90 -14.45 8.00 -14.62
C GLN A 90 -13.55 6.94 -15.30
N GLY A 91 -13.63 5.69 -14.84
CA GLY A 91 -12.89 4.55 -15.36
C GLY A 91 -11.47 4.43 -14.83
N TYR A 92 -11.08 5.17 -13.78
CA TYR A 92 -9.81 4.94 -13.11
C TYR A 92 -9.91 3.75 -12.16
N ASP A 93 -8.83 2.98 -12.04
CA ASP A 93 -8.77 1.78 -11.19
C ASP A 93 -7.68 1.83 -10.12
N ALA A 94 -6.91 2.92 -10.07
CA ALA A 94 -5.95 3.18 -9.00
C ALA A 94 -5.67 4.69 -8.90
N VAL A 95 -4.94 5.07 -7.86
CA VAL A 95 -4.26 6.36 -7.75
C VAL A 95 -2.75 6.15 -7.74
N TYR A 96 -2.03 6.98 -8.49
CA TYR A 96 -0.59 7.15 -8.38
C TYR A 96 -0.31 8.43 -7.58
N GLY A 97 0.15 8.23 -6.35
CA GLY A 97 0.61 9.30 -5.47
C GLY A 97 2.01 9.77 -5.87
N MET A 98 2.15 11.07 -6.12
CA MET A 98 3.40 11.72 -6.49
C MET A 98 3.72 12.86 -5.52
N THR A 99 5.00 13.16 -5.35
CA THR A 99 5.48 14.29 -4.54
C THR A 99 5.10 15.65 -5.16
N ALA A 100 5.16 15.76 -6.48
CA ALA A 100 4.67 16.91 -7.24
C ALA A 100 4.19 16.48 -8.64
N PRO A 101 3.44 17.35 -9.35
CA PRO A 101 2.88 17.01 -10.65
C PRO A 101 3.95 16.63 -11.67
N GLY A 102 3.86 15.40 -12.19
CA GLY A 102 4.80 14.87 -13.20
C GLY A 102 6.12 14.34 -12.62
N GLU A 103 6.26 14.29 -11.30
CA GLU A 103 7.40 13.63 -10.64
C GLU A 103 7.18 12.12 -10.50
N GLU A 104 8.13 11.45 -9.84
CA GLU A 104 8.08 10.01 -9.60
C GLU A 104 6.88 9.61 -8.74
N VAL A 105 6.32 8.45 -9.05
CA VAL A 105 5.27 7.81 -8.26
C VAL A 105 5.92 7.21 -7.01
N VAL A 106 5.49 7.65 -5.84
CA VAL A 106 6.03 7.16 -4.55
C VAL A 106 5.10 6.16 -3.87
N GLU A 107 3.82 6.24 -4.21
CA GLU A 107 2.75 5.43 -3.63
C GLU A 107 1.71 5.07 -4.70
N VAL A 108 1.11 3.91 -4.52
CA VAL A 108 0.02 3.39 -5.34
C VAL A 108 -1.12 2.98 -4.42
N ALA A 109 -2.31 3.51 -4.67
CA ALA A 109 -3.53 3.08 -3.99
C ALA A 109 -4.46 2.39 -5.00
N VAL A 110 -4.66 1.09 -4.86
CA VAL A 110 -5.62 0.33 -5.67
C VAL A 110 -6.99 0.33 -4.99
N PHE A 111 -8.06 0.18 -5.78
CA PHE A 111 -9.43 0.32 -5.28
C PHE A 111 -10.09 -1.02 -4.97
N ASP A 112 -9.68 -2.09 -5.65
CA ASP A 112 -10.30 -3.41 -5.55
C ASP A 112 -9.24 -4.48 -5.19
N PRO A 113 -9.52 -5.40 -4.25
CA PRO A 113 -8.56 -6.43 -3.85
C PRO A 113 -8.12 -7.40 -4.96
N ASP A 114 -8.94 -7.57 -6.01
CA ASP A 114 -8.64 -8.46 -7.15
C ASP A 114 -7.51 -7.91 -8.04
N GLN A 115 -7.12 -6.65 -7.85
CA GLN A 115 -5.95 -6.04 -8.46
C GLN A 115 -4.65 -6.51 -7.83
N ILE A 116 -4.70 -7.21 -6.69
CA ILE A 116 -3.53 -7.53 -5.87
C ILE A 116 -3.22 -9.01 -5.94
N GLU A 117 -1.97 -9.33 -6.25
CA GLU A 117 -1.42 -10.67 -6.12
C GLU A 117 -0.16 -10.62 -5.25
N ILE A 118 -0.23 -11.16 -4.03
CA ILE A 118 0.95 -11.25 -3.15
C ILE A 118 1.90 -12.30 -3.72
N THR A 119 3.14 -11.88 -3.96
CA THR A 119 4.20 -12.74 -4.54
C THR A 119 5.25 -13.14 -3.51
N ALA A 120 5.42 -12.37 -2.44
CA ALA A 120 6.32 -12.71 -1.33
C ALA A 120 5.86 -12.06 -0.02
N VAL A 121 6.22 -12.71 1.09
CA VAL A 121 5.99 -12.22 2.46
C VAL A 121 7.29 -12.34 3.23
N GLU A 122 7.74 -11.25 3.82
CA GLU A 122 8.92 -11.20 4.69
C GLU A 122 8.52 -10.67 6.06
N ALA A 123 8.85 -11.42 7.11
CA ALA A 123 8.63 -11.02 8.49
C ALA A 123 9.98 -10.84 9.20
N ARG A 124 10.13 -9.76 9.96
CA ARG A 124 11.30 -9.53 10.80
C ARG A 124 10.83 -9.37 12.24
N SER A 125 11.08 -10.38 13.06
CA SER A 125 11.14 -10.18 14.51
C SER A 125 12.27 -9.18 14.79
N GLU A 126 12.04 -8.14 15.60
CA GLU A 126 13.13 -7.30 16.09
C GLU A 126 14.24 -8.21 16.69
N PRO A 127 15.53 -7.84 16.58
CA PRO A 127 16.53 -8.51 17.41
C PRO A 127 16.10 -8.37 18.87
N GLU A 128 16.11 -9.47 19.62
CA GLU A 128 15.83 -9.46 21.06
C GLU A 128 16.54 -8.26 21.71
N PRO A 129 15.88 -7.49 22.60
CA PRO A 129 16.57 -6.47 23.34
C PRO A 129 17.75 -7.15 24.04
N SER A 130 18.98 -6.76 23.67
CA SER A 130 20.16 -7.25 24.36
C SER A 130 20.03 -6.84 25.82
N LEU A 131 19.66 -7.79 26.68
CA LEU A 131 19.64 -7.57 28.12
C LEU A 131 20.98 -6.93 28.51
N PRO A 132 20.99 -5.88 29.35
CA PRO A 132 22.24 -5.30 29.81
C PRO A 132 23.05 -6.42 30.44
N ARG A 133 24.26 -6.65 29.92
CA ARG A 133 25.23 -7.52 30.59
C ARG A 133 25.59 -6.83 31.89
N PHE A 134 25.04 -7.34 33.00
CA PHE A 134 25.47 -6.99 34.35
C PHE A 134 26.92 -7.45 34.59
#